data_AF-A0A292YIU4-F1
#
_entry.id   AF-A0A292YIU4-F1
#
_cell.length_a   1.000
_cell.length_b   1.000
_cell.length_c   1.000
_cell.angle_alpha   90.00
_cell.angle_beta   90.00
_cell.angle_gamma   90.00
#
_symmetry.space_group_name_H-M   'P 1'
#
loop_
_entity.id
_entity.type
_entity.pdbx_description
1 polymer ?
#
loop_
_entity_poly.entity_id
_entity_poly.type
_entity_poly.pdbx_seq_one_letter_code
_entity_poly.pdbx_strand_id
1 'polypeptide(L)' 'MEVSECCNKELRLDYRIEYLHGKDDEYELKVPVWVCTQCGKIYLPKYDLLLDPDYKQLG' A
#
# COMPACT_ATOMS: atom_id res chain seq x y z
N MET A 1 3.71 14.37 -11.09
CA MET A 1 4.52 13.72 -10.03
C MET A 1 3.82 13.98 -8.72
N GLU A 2 3.38 12.93 -8.03
CA GLU A 2 2.88 13.07 -6.66
C GLU A 2 4.06 13.31 -5.72
N VAL A 3 3.92 14.28 -4.81
CA VAL A 3 4.95 14.66 -3.83
C VAL A 3 4.42 14.43 -2.42
N SER A 4 5.31 14.02 -1.53
CA SER A 4 4.99 13.77 -0.12
C SER A 4 4.66 15.05 0.62
N GLU A 5 3.58 15.05 1.39
CA GLU A 5 3.20 16.20 2.23
C GLU A 5 4.20 16.49 3.36
N CYS A 6 5.02 15.51 3.75
CA CYS A 6 5.96 15.68 4.86
C CYS A 6 7.22 16.44 4.47
N CYS A 7 7.77 16.18 3.28
CA CYS A 7 9.06 16.75 2.87
C CYS A 7 8.97 17.51 1.55
N ASN A 8 7.80 17.52 0.89
CA ASN A 8 7.62 18.01 -0.49
C ASN A 8 8.64 17.39 -1.45
N LYS A 9 8.91 16.09 -1.24
CA LYS A 9 9.83 15.26 -2.04
C LYS A 9 9.07 14.14 -2.72
N GLU A 10 9.68 13.57 -3.74
CA GLU A 10 9.12 12.49 -4.54
C GLU A 10 8.65 11.31 -3.68
N LEU A 11 7.54 10.72 -4.11
CA LEU A 11 7.06 9.45 -3.58
C LEU A 11 7.54 8.33 -4.51
N ARG A 12 8.05 7.24 -3.91
CA ARG A 12 8.29 5.98 -4.60
C ARG A 12 7.17 5.00 -4.29
N LEU A 13 6.71 4.25 -5.28
CA LEU A 13 5.81 3.13 -5.06
C LEU A 13 6.62 1.97 -4.46
N ASP A 14 6.11 1.40 -3.38
CA ASP A 14 6.65 0.20 -2.72
C ASP A 14 5.50 -0.76 -2.41
N TYR A 15 5.80 -1.92 -1.84
CA TYR A 15 4.80 -2.89 -1.43
C TYR A 15 5.04 -3.35 0.00
N ARG A 16 3.96 -3.53 0.74
CA ARG A 16 3.98 -4.11 2.09
C ARG A 16 3.10 -5.34 2.15
N ILE A 17 3.54 -6.31 2.94
CA ILE A 17 2.74 -7.47 3.28
C ILE A 17 1.94 -7.09 4.51
N GLU A 18 0.62 -7.04 4.36
CA GLU A 18 -0.33 -6.88 5.45
C GLU A 18 -1.09 -8.21 5.61
N TYR A 19 -1.45 -8.57 6.83
CA TYR A 19 -2.22 -9.78 7.11
C TYR A 19 -3.67 -9.36 7.35
N LEU A 20 -4.58 -9.81 6.47
CA LEU A 20 -6.00 -9.58 6.71
C LEU A 20 -6.51 -10.68 7.65
N HIS A 21 -6.79 -10.31 8.90
CA HIS A 21 -7.38 -11.22 9.88
C HIS A 21 -8.89 -11.32 9.65
N GLY A 22 -9.29 -12.21 8.72
CA GLY A 22 -10.68 -12.45 8.33
C GLY A 22 -11.16 -13.83 8.79
N LYS A 23 -11.91 -13.84 9.90
CA LYS A 23 -12.73 -14.89 10.54
C LYS A 23 -12.38 -16.39 10.50
N ASP A 24 -11.56 -16.93 9.60
CA ASP A 24 -11.07 -18.32 9.66
C ASP A 24 -9.78 -18.56 8.83
N ASP A 25 -9.33 -17.62 8.00
CA ASP A 25 -8.12 -17.74 7.19
C ASP A 25 -7.24 -16.47 7.29
N GLU A 26 -5.94 -16.66 7.46
CA GLU A 26 -4.95 -15.58 7.33
C GLU A 26 -4.35 -15.63 5.93
N TYR A 27 -4.47 -14.54 5.18
CA TYR A 27 -3.83 -14.41 3.87
C TYR A 27 -2.96 -13.16 3.82
N GLU A 28 -1.77 -13.34 3.25
CA GLU A 28 -0.82 -12.27 2.96
C GLU A 28 -1.36 -11.40 1.83
N LEU A 29 -1.59 -10.13 2.11
CA LEU A 29 -1.98 -9.14 1.13
C LEU A 29 -0.79 -8.25 0.80
N LYS A 30 -0.37 -8.27 -0.47
CA LYS A 30 0.65 -7.34 -0.97
C LYS A 30 0.01 -6.00 -1.30
N VAL A 31 0.04 -5.07 -0.36
CA VAL A 31 -0.56 -3.74 -0.48
C VAL A 31 0.45 -2.77 -1.11
N PRO A 32 0.12 -2.12 -2.25
CA PRO A 32 0.95 -1.04 -2.78
C PRO A 32 0.91 0.15 -1.82
N VAL A 33 2.06 0.77 -1.56
CA VAL A 33 2.17 1.94 -0.67
C VAL A 33 3.06 3.00 -1.29
N TRP A 34 2.78 4.26 -1.01
CA TRP A 34 3.66 5.37 -1.41
C TRP A 34 4.61 5.72 -0.28
N VAL A 35 5.90 5.77 -0.57
CA VAL A 35 6.96 6.04 0.41
C VAL A 35 7.72 7.30 0.02
N CYS A 36 7.84 8.26 0.94
CA CYS A 36 8.68 9.44 0.74
C CYS A 36 10.15 9.03 0.62
N THR A 37 10.80 9.44 -0.47
CA THR A 37 12.22 9.11 -0.73
C THR A 37 13.18 9.77 0.26
N GLN A 38 12.75 10.84 0.93
CA GLN A 38 13.59 11.60 1.86
C GLN A 38 13.53 11.07 3.30
N CYS A 39 12.32 10.85 3.83
CA CYS A 39 12.13 10.52 5.25
C CYS A 39 11.53 9.13 5.49
N GLY A 40 11.14 8.41 4.43
CA GLY A 40 10.56 7.08 4.53
C GLY A 40 9.10 7.05 5.01
N LYS A 41 8.43 8.19 5.19
CA LYS A 41 7.02 8.25 5.58
C LYS A 41 6.15 7.54 4.54
N ILE A 42 5.16 6.81 5.04
CA ILE A 42 4.33 5.90 4.25
C ILE A 42 2.92 6.44 4.16
N TYR A 43 2.38 6.40 2.95
CA TYR A 43 1.04 6.81 2.60
C TYR A 43 0.33 5.60 2.02
N LEU A 44 -0.66 5.10 2.74
CA LEU A 44 -1.49 3.99 2.29
C LEU A 44 -2.47 4.49 1.22
N PRO A 45 -2.71 3.72 0.15
CA PRO A 45 -3.81 3.98 -0.75
C PRO A 45 -5.12 3.88 0.05
N LYS A 46 -6.14 4.65 -0.35
CA LYS A 46 -7.46 4.54 0.27
C LYS A 46 -7.96 3.09 0.12
N TYR A 47 -8.37 2.50 1.25
CA TYR A 47 -8.75 1.09 1.41
C TYR A 47 -9.88 0.62 0.48
N ASP A 48 -10.62 1.54 -0.15
CA ASP A 48 -11.68 1.23 -1.12
C ASP A 48 -11.20 0.38 -2.31
N LEU A 49 -9.88 0.33 -2.59
CA LEU A 49 -9.27 -0.48 -3.65
C LEU A 49 -8.78 -1.86 -3.20
N LEU A 50 -8.68 -2.13 -1.89
CA LEU A 50 -8.14 -3.39 -1.34
C LEU A 50 -9.23 -4.42 -1.03
N LEU A 51 -10.50 -4.01 -1.14
CA LEU A 51 -11.67 -4.88 -1.02
C LEU A 51 -12.28 -5.22 -2.38
N ASP A 52 -11.64 -4.84 -3.48
CA ASP A 52 -12.04 -5.33 -4.79
C ASP A 52 -11.65 -6.83 -4.91
N PRO A 53 -12.62 -7.76 -4.91
CA PRO A 53 -12.33 -9.19 -5.03
C PRO A 53 -11.69 -9.56 -6.38
N ASP A 54 -11.62 -8.64 -7.34
CA ASP A 54 -10.89 -8.78 -8.60
C ASP A 54 -9.43 -8.32 -8.53
N TYR A 55 -8.91 -7.84 -7.39
CA TYR A 55 -7.44 -7.72 -7.16
C TYR A 55 -6.78 -9.11 -6.93
N LYS A 56 -7.34 -10.15 -7.56
CA LYS A 56 -6.72 -11.45 -7.68
C LYS A 56 -5.48 -11.33 -8.55
N GLN A 57 -4.34 -11.54 -7.90
CA GLN A 57 -3.17 -12.20 -8.46
C GLN A 57 -2.72 -11.63 -9.82
N LEU A 58 -2.08 -10.47 -9.79
CA LEU A 58 -1.12 -10.16 -10.85
C LEU A 58 0.11 -11.05 -10.67
N GLY A 59 0.11 -12.15 -11.41
CA GLY A 59 1.26 -12.78 -12.09
C GLY A 59 2.39 -13.32 -11.23
#